data_AF-A0A9D4L3N3-F1
#
_entry.id   AF-A0A9D4L3N3-F1
#
_cell.length_a   1.000
_cell.length_b   1.000
_cell.length_c   1.000
_cell.angle_alpha   90.00
_cell.angle_beta   90.00
_cell.angle_gamma   90.00
#
_symmetry.space_group_name_H-M   'P 1'
#
loop_
_entity.id
_entity.type
_entity.pdbx_description
1 polymer ?
#
loop_
_entity_poly.entity_id
_entity_poly.type
_entity_poly.pdbx_seq_one_letter_code
_entity_poly.pdbx_strand_id
1 'polypeptide(L)'
;MKNEEIEFTKNKIKRKFKRKSVPVETTDTSETETSDSSDEDVSLRKVPKGFDRHLRFAGSINGKGYDFDSFKLKFKSYAKAFNWTEDECRYCVCWSLQGDGAKYHTLISSGTGPLTYKQLMKRLETRFGGKEYVETAQARLNQACQESNESLEVWADRVQMLSLRAFRKVSEKYAASQVVNRFCLGLEIETHQKTLVLNVLKPWTKLKTTYITICTYQ
;
A
#
# COMPACT_ATOMS: atom_id res chain seq x y z
N MET A 1 -15.49 -17.40 -33.39
CA MET A 1 -16.64 -16.62 -32.91
C MET A 1 -16.34 -15.50 -31.91
N LYS A 2 -15.23 -15.50 -31.15
CA LYS A 2 -14.94 -14.44 -30.15
C LYS A 2 -14.21 -13.18 -30.68
N ASN A 3 -13.76 -13.17 -31.93
CA ASN A 3 -12.97 -12.06 -32.48
C ASN A 3 -13.80 -10.97 -33.17
N GLU A 4 -15.07 -11.23 -33.50
CA GLU A 4 -15.92 -10.24 -34.19
C GLU A 4 -16.62 -9.27 -33.21
N GLU A 5 -16.88 -9.69 -31.96
CA GLU A 5 -17.46 -8.84 -30.91
C GLU A 5 -16.49 -7.74 -30.41
N ILE A 6 -15.18 -7.99 -30.50
CA ILE A 6 -14.14 -7.04 -30.05
C ILE A 6 -13.95 -5.89 -31.07
N GLU A 7 -14.18 -6.14 -32.36
CA GLU A 7 -14.08 -5.09 -33.39
C GLU A 7 -15.35 -4.22 -33.44
N PHE A 8 -16.53 -4.78 -33.15
CA PHE A 8 -17.77 -4.00 -33.08
C PHE A 8 -17.76 -2.96 -31.94
N THR A 9 -17.16 -3.31 -30.80
CA THR A 9 -17.04 -2.40 -29.65
C THR A 9 -16.02 -1.28 -29.89
N LYS A 10 -14.89 -1.54 -30.56
CA LYS A 10 -13.92 -0.50 -30.96
C LYS A 10 -14.50 0.52 -31.93
N ASN A 11 -15.32 0.08 -32.88
CA ASN A 11 -15.94 0.98 -33.87
C ASN A 11 -17.08 1.83 -33.30
N LYS A 12 -17.76 1.36 -32.23
CA LYS A 12 -18.78 2.14 -31.52
C LYS A 12 -18.18 3.30 -30.70
N ILE A 13 -16.96 3.14 -30.20
CA ILE A 13 -16.23 4.17 -29.43
C ILE A 13 -15.66 5.26 -30.36
N LYS A 14 -15.18 4.91 -31.55
CA LYS A 14 -14.67 5.88 -32.54
C LYS A 14 -15.74 6.79 -33.14
N ARG A 15 -17.01 6.35 -33.19
CA ARG A 15 -18.11 7.15 -33.79
C ARG A 15 -18.74 8.18 -32.87
N LYS A 16 -18.48 8.16 -31.56
CA LYS A 16 -19.05 9.14 -30.61
C LYS A 16 -18.23 10.43 -30.45
N PHE A 17 -17.09 10.56 -31.13
CA PHE A 17 -16.20 11.74 -31.04
C PHE A 17 -16.24 12.66 -32.27
N LYS A 18 -17.31 12.63 -33.07
CA LYS A 18 -17.46 13.52 -34.22
C LYS A 18 -18.77 14.30 -34.12
N ARG A 19 -18.70 15.48 -33.48
CA ARG A 19 -19.39 16.74 -33.82
C ARG A 19 -19.50 17.69 -32.62
N LYS A 20 -18.68 18.75 -32.62
CA LYS A 20 -19.13 20.15 -32.63
C LYS A 20 -17.89 21.05 -32.82
N SER A 21 -17.60 21.36 -34.08
CA SER A 21 -16.77 22.50 -34.45
C SER A 21 -17.69 23.72 -34.54
N VAL A 22 -17.38 24.77 -33.78
CA VAL A 22 -17.89 26.13 -33.97
C VAL A 22 -16.73 26.94 -34.59
N PRO A 23 -16.97 27.74 -35.64
CA PRO A 23 -15.92 28.49 -36.32
C PRO A 23 -15.61 29.78 -35.53
N VAL A 24 -14.33 30.14 -35.44
CA VAL A 24 -13.91 31.48 -35.05
C VAL A 24 -12.99 32.02 -36.15
N GLU A 25 -13.37 33.20 -36.62
CA GLU A 25 -12.80 33.99 -37.69
C GLU A 25 -11.30 34.28 -37.54
N THR A 26 -10.68 34.34 -38.70
CA THR A 26 -9.34 34.85 -39.01
C THR A 26 -9.29 36.36 -38.89
N THR A 27 -8.28 36.89 -38.20
CA THR A 27 -7.68 38.19 -38.51
C THR A 27 -6.17 38.08 -38.38
N ASP A 28 -5.50 38.18 -39.54
CA ASP A 28 -4.08 38.48 -39.69
C ASP A 28 -3.68 39.74 -38.91
N THR A 29 -2.43 39.86 -38.43
CA THR A 29 -1.37 40.66 -39.10
C THR A 29 -0.05 40.62 -38.30
N SER A 30 1.05 40.48 -39.05
CA SER A 30 2.42 40.98 -38.84
C SER A 30 3.43 40.23 -37.95
N GLU A 31 4.55 39.95 -38.62
CA GLU A 31 5.82 39.34 -38.25
C GLU A 31 6.65 40.22 -37.32
N THR A 32 7.43 39.61 -36.42
CA THR A 32 8.83 40.03 -36.18
C THR A 32 9.63 38.86 -35.59
N GLU A 33 10.76 38.55 -36.22
CA GLU A 33 11.75 37.56 -35.80
C GLU A 33 12.47 38.01 -34.51
N THR A 34 12.84 37.06 -33.63
CA THR A 34 14.24 36.85 -33.16
C THR A 34 14.33 35.85 -31.99
N SER A 35 15.38 35.02 -32.08
CA SER A 35 16.16 34.43 -30.98
C SER A 35 15.60 33.23 -30.21
N ASP A 36 16.01 32.05 -30.70
CA ASP A 36 16.80 31.03 -29.99
C ASP A 36 16.68 31.00 -28.45
N SER A 37 15.77 30.16 -27.99
CA SER A 37 15.84 29.52 -26.67
C SER A 37 15.37 28.09 -26.89
N SER A 38 16.31 27.14 -26.81
CA SER A 38 16.00 25.72 -26.73
C SER A 38 15.26 25.44 -25.43
N ASP A 39 13.95 25.68 -25.45
CA ASP A 39 13.01 25.20 -24.46
C ASP A 39 12.99 23.68 -24.60
N GLU A 40 13.73 23.02 -23.71
CA GLU A 40 13.52 21.62 -23.38
C GLU A 40 12.06 21.48 -22.90
N ASP A 41 11.16 21.26 -23.86
CA ASP A 41 9.80 20.77 -23.63
C ASP A 41 9.95 19.43 -22.91
N VAL A 42 10.03 19.48 -21.58
CA VAL A 42 9.89 18.33 -20.67
C VAL A 42 8.46 17.86 -20.85
N SER A 43 8.27 17.15 -21.93
CA SER A 43 7.00 16.67 -22.39
C SER A 43 6.56 15.60 -21.40
N LEU A 44 5.75 16.00 -20.42
CA LEU A 44 5.08 15.17 -19.39
C LEU A 44 4.09 14.16 -20.00
N ARG A 45 4.39 13.60 -21.18
CA ARG A 45 3.48 12.88 -22.08
C ARG A 45 2.94 11.56 -21.54
N LYS A 46 3.22 11.17 -20.29
CA LYS A 46 2.89 9.82 -19.78
C LYS A 46 2.34 9.76 -18.37
N VAL A 47 1.80 10.85 -17.82
CA VAL A 47 1.06 10.76 -16.56
C VAL A 47 -0.36 10.24 -16.87
N PRO A 48 -0.76 9.06 -16.37
CA PRO A 48 -2.08 8.50 -16.67
C PRO A 48 -3.20 9.44 -16.23
N LYS A 49 -4.23 9.63 -17.07
CA LYS A 49 -5.43 10.37 -16.66
C LYS A 49 -6.03 9.69 -15.42
N GLY A 50 -6.07 10.40 -14.29
CA GLY A 50 -6.54 9.87 -13.00
C GLY A 50 -5.44 9.48 -12.00
N PHE A 51 -4.16 9.65 -12.36
CA PHE A 51 -3.00 9.44 -11.48
C PHE A 51 -3.16 10.12 -10.11
N ASP A 52 -3.66 11.35 -10.12
CA ASP A 52 -3.86 12.20 -8.94
C ASP A 52 -4.76 11.54 -7.88
N ARG A 53 -5.76 10.73 -8.24
CA ARG A 53 -6.73 10.25 -7.23
C ARG A 53 -6.27 8.99 -6.47
N HIS A 54 -5.45 8.14 -7.08
CA HIS A 54 -5.13 6.82 -6.53
C HIS A 54 -3.80 6.72 -5.79
N LEU A 55 -2.98 7.77 -5.86
CA LEU A 55 -1.64 7.80 -5.23
C LEU A 55 -1.47 8.92 -4.22
N ARG A 56 -2.56 9.50 -3.69
CA ARG A 56 -2.47 10.58 -2.70
C ARG A 56 -1.85 10.07 -1.40
N PHE A 57 -0.86 10.80 -0.90
CA PHE A 57 -0.24 10.57 0.38
C PHE A 57 -0.31 11.82 1.25
N ALA A 58 -1.21 11.81 2.24
CA ALA A 58 -1.40 12.92 3.17
C ALA A 58 -0.30 13.01 4.25
N GLY A 59 0.47 11.94 4.46
CA GLY A 59 1.50 11.86 5.49
C GLY A 59 0.96 12.01 6.90
N SER A 60 0.30 10.99 7.46
CA SER A 60 -0.09 11.05 8.88
C SER A 60 0.97 10.38 9.75
N ILE A 61 1.56 11.16 10.66
CA ILE A 61 2.52 10.65 11.66
C ILE A 61 1.79 9.90 12.80
N ASN A 62 0.49 10.17 12.99
CA ASN A 62 -0.29 9.66 14.13
C ASN A 62 -1.00 8.32 13.84
N GLY A 63 -0.61 7.59 12.78
CA GLY A 63 -1.20 6.29 12.43
C GLY A 63 -2.66 6.34 11.94
N LYS A 64 -3.28 7.52 11.85
CA LYS A 64 -4.64 7.73 11.32
C LYS A 64 -4.65 8.10 9.82
N GLY A 65 -3.62 7.68 9.09
CA GLY A 65 -3.51 7.94 7.65
C GLY A 65 -2.87 6.78 6.91
N TYR A 66 -2.83 6.91 5.58
CA TYR A 66 -2.27 5.91 4.67
C TYR A 66 -0.84 5.55 5.07
N ASP A 67 -0.59 4.25 5.28
CA ASP A 67 0.73 3.70 5.56
C ASP A 67 1.71 4.05 4.42
N PHE A 68 2.88 4.58 4.77
CA PHE A 68 3.89 5.01 3.81
C PHE A 68 4.43 3.83 3.00
N ASP A 69 4.55 2.65 3.60
CA ASP A 69 5.03 1.45 2.89
C ASP A 69 4.04 1.04 1.79
N SER A 70 2.75 1.08 2.10
CA SER A 70 1.67 0.87 1.14
C SER A 70 1.69 1.89 -0.02
N PHE A 71 1.90 3.18 0.29
CA PHE A 71 2.08 4.22 -0.74
C PHE A 71 3.31 3.93 -1.62
N LYS A 72 4.47 3.68 -1.01
CA LYS A 72 5.74 3.41 -1.68
C LYS A 72 5.65 2.19 -2.60
N LEU A 73 4.98 1.13 -2.17
CA LEU A 73 4.78 -0.07 -2.99
C LEU A 73 3.89 0.19 -4.20
N LYS A 74 2.76 0.88 -4.01
CA LYS A 74 1.87 1.29 -5.11
C LYS A 74 2.61 2.18 -6.09
N PHE A 75 3.27 3.24 -5.60
CA PHE A 75 4.01 4.17 -6.44
C PHE A 75 5.07 3.47 -7.30
N LYS A 76 5.87 2.59 -6.70
CA LYS A 76 6.87 1.78 -7.43
C LYS A 76 6.23 0.91 -8.53
N SER A 77 5.06 0.34 -8.25
CA SER A 77 4.34 -0.49 -9.22
C SER A 77 3.86 0.34 -10.41
N TYR A 78 3.35 1.55 -10.16
CA TYR A 78 2.98 2.49 -11.21
C TYR A 78 4.21 2.95 -12.03
N ALA A 79 5.26 3.42 -11.36
CA ALA A 79 6.48 3.85 -12.02
C ALA A 79 7.07 2.77 -12.94
N LYS A 80 7.02 1.51 -12.49
CA LYS A 80 7.44 0.36 -13.30
C LYS A 80 6.50 0.09 -14.48
N ALA A 81 5.18 0.13 -14.27
CA ALA A 81 4.21 -0.13 -15.34
C ALA A 81 4.28 0.89 -16.49
N PHE A 82 4.62 2.14 -16.17
CA PHE A 82 4.71 3.23 -17.14
C PHE A 82 6.15 3.56 -17.58
N ASN A 83 7.15 2.79 -17.12
CA ASN A 83 8.58 2.99 -17.39
C ASN A 83 9.04 4.43 -17.14
N TRP A 84 8.73 4.95 -15.96
CA TRP A 84 9.07 6.32 -15.61
C TRP A 84 10.57 6.52 -15.38
N THR A 85 11.06 7.66 -15.83
CA THR A 85 12.41 8.13 -15.54
C THR A 85 12.55 8.60 -14.09
N GLU A 86 13.78 8.80 -13.61
CA GLU A 86 14.02 9.27 -12.25
C GLU A 86 13.42 10.66 -12.01
N ASP A 87 13.46 11.54 -13.03
CA ASP A 87 12.83 12.86 -12.98
C ASP A 87 11.31 12.80 -12.98
N GLU A 88 10.69 11.99 -13.85
CA GLU A 88 9.24 11.78 -13.85
C GLU A 88 8.76 11.24 -12.50
N CYS A 89 9.51 10.30 -11.90
CA CYS A 89 9.23 9.80 -10.57
C CYS A 89 9.29 10.92 -9.52
N ARG A 90 10.31 11.80 -9.58
CA ARG A 90 10.44 12.94 -8.66
C ARG A 90 9.20 13.84 -8.74
N TYR A 91 8.83 14.30 -9.94
CA TYR A 91 7.66 15.17 -10.12
C TYR A 91 6.37 14.52 -9.66
N CYS A 92 6.17 13.24 -10.02
CA CYS A 92 4.98 12.51 -9.65
C CYS A 92 4.89 12.26 -8.14
N VAL A 93 6.01 12.03 -7.44
CA VAL A 93 6.02 12.01 -5.97
C VAL A 93 5.55 13.35 -5.45
N CYS A 94 6.12 14.47 -5.92
CA CYS A 94 5.74 15.80 -5.44
C CYS A 94 4.24 16.07 -5.59
N TRP A 95 3.63 15.71 -6.72
CA TRP A 95 2.18 15.87 -6.93
C TRP A 95 1.32 14.93 -6.09
N SER A 96 1.86 13.78 -5.70
CA SER A 96 1.17 12.81 -4.87
C SER A 96 1.10 13.21 -3.39
N LEU A 97 1.98 14.12 -2.95
CA LEU A 97 2.03 14.57 -1.56
C LEU A 97 0.90 15.57 -1.24
N GLN A 98 0.25 15.35 -0.11
CA GLN A 98 -0.81 16.21 0.43
C GLN A 98 -0.60 16.39 1.93
N GLY A 99 -1.36 17.31 2.55
CA GLY A 99 -1.35 17.50 4.00
C GLY A 99 0.06 17.73 4.56
N ASP A 100 0.44 16.95 5.57
CA ASP A 100 1.74 17.09 6.23
C ASP A 100 2.89 16.55 5.37
N GLY A 101 2.63 15.62 4.44
CA GLY A 101 3.61 15.20 3.43
C GLY A 101 4.05 16.35 2.54
N ALA A 102 3.10 17.17 2.07
CA ALA A 102 3.40 18.35 1.25
C ALA A 102 4.14 19.44 2.05
N LYS A 103 3.71 19.73 3.29
CA LYS A 103 4.41 20.68 4.18
C LYS A 103 5.85 20.24 4.48
N TYR A 104 6.07 18.94 4.65
CA TYR A 104 7.41 18.41 4.85
C TYR A 104 8.28 18.58 3.60
N HIS A 105 7.71 18.35 2.41
CA HIS A 105 8.41 18.56 1.15
C HIS A 105 8.83 20.02 0.94
N THR A 106 7.97 20.99 1.26
CA THR A 106 8.34 22.41 1.17
C THR A 106 9.49 22.74 2.12
N LEU A 107 9.45 22.23 3.36
CA LEU A 107 10.51 22.45 4.36
C LEU A 107 11.87 21.92 3.89
N ILE A 108 11.93 20.70 3.35
CA ILE A 108 13.21 20.12 2.91
C ILE A 108 13.73 20.75 1.62
N SER A 109 12.86 21.24 0.76
CA SER A 109 13.24 21.88 -0.51
C SER A 109 13.84 23.26 -0.28
N SER A 110 13.34 24.02 0.70
CA SER A 110 13.90 25.33 1.06
C SER A 110 15.32 25.27 1.62
N GLY A 111 15.72 24.15 2.23
CA GLY A 111 17.00 24.05 2.95
C GLY A 111 18.13 23.29 2.24
N THR A 112 17.83 22.42 1.26
CA THR A 112 18.86 21.51 0.69
C THR A 112 19.02 21.54 -0.83
N GLY A 113 18.38 22.49 -1.52
CA GLY A 113 18.38 22.53 -2.98
C GLY A 113 17.58 21.38 -3.62
N PRO A 114 17.70 21.17 -4.95
CA PRO A 114 16.91 20.18 -5.67
C PRO A 114 17.29 18.76 -5.24
N LEU A 115 16.34 18.03 -4.68
CA LEU A 115 16.51 16.64 -4.28
C LEU A 115 16.32 15.68 -5.46
N THR A 116 17.10 14.61 -5.50
CA THR A 116 16.80 13.48 -6.40
C THR A 116 15.61 12.68 -5.88
N TYR A 117 14.94 11.94 -6.77
CA TYR A 117 13.82 11.06 -6.37
C TYR A 117 14.22 10.10 -5.23
N LYS A 118 15.42 9.50 -5.31
CA LYS A 118 15.94 8.59 -4.28
C LYS A 118 16.09 9.28 -2.93
N GLN A 119 16.63 10.50 -2.92
CA GLN A 119 16.78 11.29 -1.70
C GLN A 119 15.43 11.69 -1.11
N LEU A 120 14.50 12.15 -1.95
CA LEU A 120 13.16 12.53 -1.53
C LEU A 120 12.42 11.35 -0.89
N MET A 121 12.39 10.20 -1.57
CA MET A 121 11.76 8.99 -1.04
C MET A 121 12.38 8.52 0.27
N LYS A 122 13.72 8.57 0.40
CA LYS A 122 14.42 8.20 1.65
C LYS A 122 14.06 9.13 2.81
N ARG A 123 13.93 10.43 2.56
CA ARG A 123 13.53 11.41 3.60
C ARG A 123 12.08 11.19 4.02
N LEU A 124 11.17 10.98 3.07
CA LEU A 124 9.78 10.65 3.35
C LEU A 124 9.67 9.34 4.15
N GLU A 125 10.44 8.32 3.79
CA GLU A 125 10.49 7.05 4.53
C GLU A 125 11.06 7.22 5.94
N THR A 126 12.04 8.10 6.12
CA THR A 126 12.59 8.37 7.46
C THR A 126 11.58 9.08 8.35
N ARG A 127 10.77 9.99 7.77
CA ARG A 127 9.81 10.82 8.51
C ARG A 127 8.48 10.10 8.75
N PHE A 128 7.99 9.39 7.75
CA PHE A 128 6.65 8.80 7.73
C PHE A 128 6.66 7.26 7.64
N GLY A 129 7.79 6.65 7.31
CA GLY A 129 7.93 5.20 7.36
C GLY A 129 7.95 4.74 8.82
N GLY A 130 6.95 3.95 9.20
CA GLY A 130 6.89 3.35 10.51
C GLY A 130 7.98 2.28 10.64
N LYS A 131 9.09 2.60 11.32
CA LYS A 131 10.03 1.57 11.76
C LYS A 131 9.44 0.82 12.95
N GLU A 132 8.58 -0.15 12.68
CA GLU A 132 8.25 -1.15 13.71
C GLU A 132 9.45 -2.10 13.87
N TYR A 133 9.98 -2.15 15.10
CA TYR A 133 10.98 -3.14 15.48
C TYR A 133 10.34 -4.53 15.50
N VAL A 134 11.12 -5.55 15.15
CA VAL A 134 10.60 -6.93 15.06
C VAL A 134 10.09 -7.37 16.42
N GLU A 135 10.82 -7.00 17.47
CA GLU A 135 10.55 -7.26 18.87
C GLU A 135 9.23 -6.63 19.30
N THR A 136 8.94 -5.40 18.86
CA THR A 136 7.66 -4.73 19.13
C THR A 136 6.50 -5.42 18.42
N ALA A 137 6.68 -5.81 17.16
CA ALA A 137 5.67 -6.55 16.40
C ALA A 137 5.39 -7.92 17.04
N GLN A 138 6.43 -8.62 17.48
CA GLN A 138 6.32 -9.89 18.21
C GLN A 138 5.62 -9.71 19.56
N ALA A 139 5.97 -8.68 20.32
CA ALA A 139 5.29 -8.38 21.58
C ALA A 139 3.80 -8.12 21.38
N ARG A 140 3.43 -7.34 20.35
CA ARG A 140 2.02 -7.09 19.98
C ARG A 140 1.30 -8.36 19.59
N LEU A 141 1.92 -9.21 18.76
CA LEU A 141 1.35 -10.51 18.41
C LEU A 141 1.11 -11.35 19.68
N ASN A 142 2.11 -11.44 20.55
CA ASN A 142 2.05 -12.23 21.79
C ASN A 142 0.99 -11.74 22.78
N GLN A 143 0.66 -10.45 22.75
CA GLN A 143 -0.35 -9.84 23.62
C GLN A 143 -1.75 -9.80 22.99
N ALA A 144 -1.89 -10.11 21.69
CA ALA A 144 -3.15 -9.98 20.99
C ALA A 144 -4.14 -11.07 21.43
N CYS A 145 -5.31 -10.68 21.92
CA CYS A 145 -6.44 -11.58 22.20
C CYS A 145 -7.64 -11.17 21.35
N GLN A 146 -8.51 -12.13 21.05
CA GLN A 146 -9.80 -11.92 20.42
C GLN A 146 -10.63 -10.94 21.26
N GLU A 147 -11.23 -9.95 20.61
CA GLU A 147 -12.12 -9.01 21.29
C GLU A 147 -13.52 -9.62 21.46
N SER A 148 -14.28 -9.19 22.46
CA SER A 148 -15.55 -9.82 22.86
C SER A 148 -16.66 -9.82 21.80
N ASN A 149 -16.53 -8.97 20.78
CA ASN A 149 -17.48 -8.87 19.66
C ASN A 149 -16.81 -9.17 18.31
N GLU A 150 -15.58 -9.71 18.33
CA GLU A 150 -14.83 -10.03 17.12
C GLU A 150 -15.15 -11.45 16.67
N SER A 151 -15.60 -11.61 15.43
CA SER A 151 -15.79 -12.93 14.81
C SER A 151 -14.46 -13.67 14.68
N LEU A 152 -14.50 -15.01 14.64
CA LEU A 152 -13.30 -15.84 14.50
C LEU A 152 -12.52 -15.53 13.22
N GLU A 153 -13.21 -15.22 12.12
CA GLU A 153 -12.59 -14.87 10.84
C GLU A 153 -11.77 -13.57 10.95
N VAL A 154 -12.37 -12.53 11.55
CA VAL A 154 -11.69 -11.24 11.79
C VAL A 154 -10.51 -11.41 12.74
N TRP A 155 -10.65 -12.25 13.78
CA TRP A 155 -9.55 -12.59 14.68
C TRP A 155 -8.41 -13.29 13.93
N ALA A 156 -8.72 -14.29 13.10
CA ALA A 156 -7.73 -15.02 12.30
C ALA A 156 -6.96 -14.08 11.36
N ASP A 157 -7.68 -13.21 10.65
CA ASP A 157 -7.10 -12.21 9.76
C ASP A 157 -6.19 -11.25 10.54
N ARG A 158 -6.60 -10.84 11.74
CA ARG A 158 -5.79 -9.94 12.59
C ARG A 158 -4.50 -10.63 13.07
N VAL A 159 -4.57 -11.88 13.52
CA VAL A 159 -3.38 -12.67 13.90
C VAL A 159 -2.44 -12.83 12.71
N GLN A 160 -2.98 -13.13 11.53
CA GLN A 160 -2.20 -13.27 10.30
C GLN A 160 -1.51 -11.94 9.93
N MET A 161 -2.21 -10.81 10.03
CA MET A 161 -1.61 -9.50 9.75
C MET A 161 -0.51 -9.13 10.76
N LEU A 162 -0.70 -9.44 12.04
CA LEU A 162 0.32 -9.22 13.07
C LEU A 162 1.54 -10.11 12.86
N SER A 163 1.35 -11.36 12.43
CA SER A 163 2.44 -12.32 12.21
C SER A 163 3.34 -11.93 11.04
N LEU A 164 2.77 -11.38 9.96
CA LEU A 164 3.53 -10.87 8.80
C LEU A 164 4.53 -9.78 9.22
N ARG A 165 4.18 -8.97 10.23
CA ARG A 165 5.07 -7.95 10.78
C ARG A 165 6.08 -8.56 11.76
N ALA A 166 5.63 -9.46 12.63
CA ALA A 166 6.44 -10.11 13.66
C ALA A 166 7.51 -11.07 13.10
N PHE A 167 7.28 -11.68 11.93
CA PHE A 167 8.14 -12.74 11.37
C PHE A 167 8.68 -12.45 9.97
N ARG A 168 8.80 -11.18 9.58
CA ARG A 168 9.29 -10.73 8.26
C ARG A 168 10.63 -11.33 7.78
N LYS A 169 11.45 -11.89 8.66
CA LYS A 169 12.79 -12.44 8.37
C LYS A 169 12.93 -13.93 8.75
N VAL A 170 11.84 -14.60 9.13
CA VAL A 170 11.87 -15.99 9.59
C VAL A 170 11.27 -16.90 8.53
N SER A 171 11.54 -18.20 8.60
CA SER A 171 10.97 -19.18 7.67
C SER A 171 9.44 -19.22 7.75
N GLU A 172 8.79 -19.40 6.61
CA GLU A 172 7.33 -19.47 6.50
C GLU A 172 6.73 -20.56 7.40
N LYS A 173 7.39 -21.73 7.47
CA LYS A 173 6.98 -22.84 8.33
C LYS A 173 6.95 -22.45 9.81
N TYR A 174 7.95 -21.70 10.28
CA TYR A 174 7.99 -21.24 11.67
C TYR A 174 6.90 -20.18 11.91
N ALA A 175 6.78 -19.19 11.01
CA ALA A 175 5.76 -18.16 11.11
C ALA A 175 4.34 -18.75 11.17
N ALA A 176 4.04 -19.73 10.31
CA ALA A 176 2.74 -20.42 10.30
C ALA A 176 2.45 -21.14 11.63
N SER A 177 3.44 -21.82 12.22
CA SER A 177 3.30 -22.45 13.53
C SER A 177 2.97 -21.43 14.63
N GLN A 178 3.65 -20.27 14.61
CA GLN A 178 3.41 -19.20 15.58
C GLN A 178 2.03 -18.55 15.41
N VAL A 179 1.55 -18.38 14.17
CA VAL A 179 0.19 -17.92 13.88
C VAL A 179 -0.84 -18.82 14.52
N VAL A 180 -0.76 -20.14 14.27
CA VAL A 180 -1.72 -21.11 14.80
C VAL A 180 -1.68 -21.11 16.33
N ASN A 181 -0.49 -21.13 16.92
CA ASN A 181 -0.35 -21.07 18.38
C ASN A 181 -0.99 -19.80 18.95
N ARG A 182 -0.72 -18.63 18.35
CA ARG A 182 -1.30 -17.38 18.86
C ARG A 182 -2.80 -17.30 18.67
N PHE A 183 -3.31 -17.77 17.53
CA PHE A 183 -4.74 -17.83 17.26
C PHE A 183 -5.45 -18.62 18.37
N CYS A 184 -4.99 -19.83 18.68
CA CYS A 184 -5.57 -20.69 19.72
C CYS A 184 -5.46 -20.09 21.13
N LEU A 185 -4.29 -19.53 21.49
CA LEU A 185 -4.04 -18.97 22.82
C LEU A 185 -4.79 -17.65 23.07
N GLY A 186 -5.09 -16.91 22.01
CA GLY A 186 -5.78 -15.63 22.10
C GLY A 186 -7.30 -15.71 21.99
N LEU A 187 -7.89 -16.91 21.84
CA LEU A 187 -9.35 -17.05 21.77
C LEU A 187 -10.03 -16.60 23.06
N GLU A 188 -11.16 -15.92 22.91
CA GLU A 188 -11.99 -15.55 24.03
C GLU A 188 -12.62 -16.81 24.66
N ILE A 189 -12.41 -16.96 25.96
CA ILE A 189 -12.70 -18.19 26.72
C ILE A 189 -14.20 -18.48 26.80
N GLU A 190 -15.04 -17.46 26.77
CA GLU A 190 -16.45 -17.57 27.17
C GLU A 190 -17.31 -18.37 26.18
N THR A 191 -16.92 -18.42 24.90
CA THR A 191 -17.74 -19.03 23.83
C THR A 191 -17.07 -20.18 23.07
N HIS A 192 -15.74 -20.22 22.94
CA HIS A 192 -15.08 -21.12 21.97
C HIS A 192 -14.08 -22.12 22.54
N GLN A 193 -13.50 -21.89 23.74
CA GLN A 193 -12.59 -22.85 24.35
C GLN A 193 -13.28 -24.16 24.75
N LYS A 194 -14.54 -24.10 25.23
CA LYS A 194 -15.35 -25.30 25.55
C LYS A 194 -15.62 -26.16 24.31
N THR A 195 -15.80 -25.54 23.15
CA THR A 195 -16.14 -26.25 21.90
C THR A 195 -14.92 -26.90 21.24
N LEU A 196 -13.76 -26.25 21.27
CA LEU A 196 -12.51 -26.81 20.72
C LEU A 196 -11.96 -27.96 21.57
N VAL A 197 -12.06 -27.87 22.91
CA VAL A 197 -11.67 -28.97 23.81
C VAL A 197 -12.53 -30.23 23.58
N LEU A 198 -13.81 -30.07 23.19
CA LEU A 198 -14.71 -31.20 22.99
C LEU A 198 -14.68 -31.79 21.57
N ASN A 199 -14.40 -30.99 20.53
CA ASN A 199 -14.49 -31.45 19.13
C ASN A 199 -13.13 -31.66 18.42
N VAL A 200 -12.07 -30.93 18.79
CA VAL A 200 -10.76 -31.07 18.13
C VAL A 200 -9.84 -32.05 18.85
N LEU A 201 -10.01 -32.28 20.16
CA LEU A 201 -9.16 -33.21 20.92
C LEU A 201 -9.62 -34.68 20.90
N LYS A 202 -10.87 -35.00 20.55
CA LYS A 202 -11.36 -36.40 20.50
C LYS A 202 -10.64 -37.30 19.49
N PRO A 203 -10.21 -36.85 18.30
CA PRO A 203 -9.43 -37.68 17.38
C PRO A 203 -7.97 -37.84 17.79
N TRP A 204 -7.45 -36.98 18.68
CA TRP A 204 -6.03 -36.92 19.05
C TRP A 204 -5.69 -37.59 20.39
N THR A 205 -6.69 -38.12 21.10
CA THR A 205 -6.50 -38.89 22.35
C THR A 205 -5.79 -40.23 22.17
N LYS A 206 -5.51 -40.66 20.93
CA LYS A 206 -4.70 -41.86 20.68
C LYS A 206 -3.18 -41.61 20.64
N LEU A 207 -2.69 -40.36 20.70
CA LEU A 207 -1.26 -40.10 20.47
C LEU A 207 -0.50 -39.28 21.51
N LYS A 208 -1.09 -38.75 22.58
CA LYS A 208 -0.29 -37.98 23.57
C LYS A 208 -0.75 -38.17 25.03
N THR A 209 -0.49 -39.35 25.57
CA THR A 209 -0.45 -39.61 27.03
C THR A 209 0.78 -38.95 27.71
N THR A 210 1.46 -37.98 27.08
CA THR A 210 2.77 -37.51 27.59
C THR A 210 2.97 -36.00 27.60
N TYR A 211 2.02 -35.17 27.16
CA TYR A 211 2.24 -33.71 27.11
C TYR A 211 1.31 -32.86 27.97
N ILE A 212 0.36 -33.45 28.69
CA ILE A 212 -0.53 -32.73 29.61
C ILE A 212 -0.13 -33.04 31.05
N THR A 213 1.07 -32.58 31.43
CA THR A 213 1.46 -32.46 32.85
C THR A 213 2.18 -31.13 33.13
N ILE A 214 2.23 -30.21 32.16
CA ILE A 214 3.00 -28.96 32.33
C ILE A 214 2.13 -27.74 32.66
N CYS A 215 0.79 -27.83 32.64
CA CYS A 215 -0.06 -26.66 32.96
C CYS A 215 -0.90 -26.82 34.24
N THR A 216 -0.57 -27.76 35.12
CA THR A 216 -1.23 -27.89 36.43
C THR A 216 -0.21 -28.09 37.54
N TYR A 217 0.83 -27.27 37.60
CA TYR A 217 1.54 -27.03 38.87
C TYR A 217 2.09 -25.60 38.83
N GLN A 218 1.59 -24.80 39.77
CA GLN A 218 2.22 -23.72 40.53
C GLN A 218 3.36 -22.93 39.88
#